data_AF-A0A2G6CAF0-F1
#
_entry.id   AF-A0A2G6CAF0-F1
#
_cell.length_a   1.000
_cell.length_b   1.000
_cell.length_c   1.000
_cell.angle_alpha   90.00
_cell.angle_beta   90.00
_cell.angle_gamma   90.00
#
_symmetry.space_group_name_H-M   'P 1'
#
loop_
_entity.id
_entity.type
_entity.pdbx_description
1 polymer ?
#
loop_
_entity_poly.entity_id
_entity_poly.type
_entity_poly.pdbx_seq_one_letter_code
_entity_poly.pdbx_strand_id
1 'polypeptide(L)'
;MVVAGLVLGYLTGYWIISQWIASLLFIGWMLFKLYELQDWLETGQADDKMPDSDGVWGQITYTLHRTQREYDQHKQNQQDLLLRFNNIMAAMPDAKVLLNTEHVIQWANQSTLELLGIDPERDTGQRIDNLIRKKKFTKLLNNTKNVGKTLRIKSPHDDNISLCIQLLPVQPGLNLLSVRNISQQIQLNNMRQAFIANASHELRTPLTVLSGYLELFDDDPELPEHLKPAIEQAREQSERMQAIINDMLKLSQLESGGGNEADEHIVDVPAIINSTATALQKTIAADSHTLSLDIDDSIKIR
;
A
#
# COMPACT_ATOMS: atom_id res chain seq x y z
N MET A 1 -68.12 -19.53 2.47
CA MET A 1 -68.72 -20.36 3.56
C MET A 1 -69.85 -19.66 4.32
N VAL A 2 -69.72 -18.38 4.72
CA VAL A 2 -70.79 -17.65 5.44
C VAL A 2 -72.12 -17.59 4.67
N VAL A 3 -72.05 -17.36 3.35
CA VAL A 3 -73.24 -17.36 2.47
C VAL A 3 -73.88 -18.75 2.35
N ALA A 4 -73.07 -19.82 2.37
CA ALA A 4 -73.59 -21.19 2.35
C ALA A 4 -74.29 -21.55 3.67
N GLY A 5 -73.77 -21.08 4.81
CA GLY A 5 -74.43 -21.20 6.11
C GLY A 5 -75.76 -20.44 6.18
N LEU A 6 -75.84 -19.24 5.60
CA LEU A 6 -77.08 -18.46 5.48
C LEU A 6 -78.16 -19.19 4.66
N VAL A 7 -77.77 -19.78 3.53
CA VAL A 7 -78.70 -20.51 2.64
C VAL A 7 -79.20 -21.82 3.28
N LEU A 8 -78.32 -22.57 3.94
CA LEU A 8 -78.68 -23.79 4.69
C LEU A 8 -79.55 -23.49 5.92
N GLY A 9 -79.28 -22.37 6.61
CA GLY A 9 -80.09 -21.91 7.74
C GLY A 9 -81.49 -21.46 7.33
N TYR A 10 -81.64 -20.86 6.15
CA TYR A 10 -82.94 -20.50 5.57
C TYR A 10 -83.77 -21.74 5.19
N LEU A 11 -83.14 -22.81 4.69
CA LEU A 11 -83.83 -24.03 4.28
C LEU A 11 -84.31 -24.91 5.46
N THR A 12 -83.62 -24.87 6.60
CA THR A 12 -83.82 -25.81 7.72
C THR A 12 -84.53 -25.19 8.93
N GLY A 13 -84.70 -23.87 8.97
CA GLY A 13 -85.31 -23.15 10.10
C GLY A 13 -84.40 -22.98 11.33
N TYR A 14 -83.19 -23.55 11.32
CA TYR A 14 -82.21 -23.50 12.41
C TYR A 14 -80.99 -22.65 12.06
N TRP A 15 -81.21 -21.35 11.87
CA TRP A 15 -80.19 -20.40 11.42
C TRP A 15 -78.95 -20.36 12.33
N ILE A 16 -79.14 -20.38 13.65
CA ILE A 16 -78.05 -20.32 14.64
C ILE A 16 -77.12 -21.55 14.52
N ILE A 17 -77.69 -22.75 14.44
CA ILE A 17 -76.92 -24.01 14.44
C ILE A 17 -76.08 -24.13 13.16
N SER A 18 -76.65 -23.78 12.00
CA SER A 18 -75.92 -23.78 10.74
C SER A 18 -74.75 -22.79 10.72
N GLN A 19 -74.89 -21.63 11.36
CA GLN A 19 -73.84 -20.63 11.47
C GLN A 19 -72.71 -21.05 12.42
N TRP A 20 -73.04 -21.74 13.51
CA TRP A 20 -72.05 -22.36 14.39
C TRP A 20 -71.24 -23.43 13.66
N ILE A 21 -71.90 -24.34 12.94
CA ILE A 21 -71.23 -25.40 12.17
C ILE A 21 -70.32 -24.80 11.09
N ALA A 22 -70.80 -23.79 10.35
CA ALA A 22 -69.99 -23.11 9.33
C ALA A 22 -68.77 -22.40 9.93
N SER A 23 -68.92 -21.78 11.11
CA SER A 23 -67.80 -21.14 11.82
C SER A 23 -66.77 -22.15 12.31
N LEU A 24 -67.24 -23.29 12.84
CA LEU A 24 -66.37 -24.35 13.35
C LEU A 24 -65.57 -25.02 12.22
N LEU A 25 -66.22 -25.28 11.08
CA LEU A 25 -65.55 -25.76 9.87
C LEU A 25 -64.52 -24.76 9.33
N PHE A 26 -64.84 -23.46 9.34
CA PHE A 26 -63.91 -22.42 8.92
C PHE A 26 -62.69 -22.32 9.85
N ILE A 27 -62.89 -22.40 11.17
CA ILE A 27 -61.80 -22.42 12.16
C ILE A 27 -60.92 -23.65 11.95
N GLY A 28 -61.51 -24.84 11.74
CA GLY A 28 -60.76 -26.06 11.47
C GLY A 28 -59.92 -25.95 10.19
N TRP A 29 -60.50 -25.42 9.11
CA TRP A 29 -59.77 -25.16 7.87
C TRP A 29 -58.63 -24.14 8.06
N MET A 30 -58.87 -23.08 8.83
CA MET A 30 -57.86 -22.06 9.13
C MET A 30 -56.70 -22.63 9.96
N LEU A 31 -56.97 -23.48 10.95
CA LEU A 31 -55.95 -24.17 11.73
C LEU A 31 -55.14 -25.14 10.88
N PHE A 32 -55.78 -25.85 9.95
CA PHE A 32 -55.08 -26.72 9.00
C PHE A 32 -54.10 -25.92 8.13
N LYS A 33 -54.54 -24.78 7.56
CA LYS A 33 -53.66 -23.91 6.75
C LYS A 33 -52.52 -23.29 7.57
N LEU A 34 -52.76 -22.98 8.85
CA LEU A 34 -51.71 -22.50 9.74
C LEU A 34 -50.66 -23.57 10.04
N TYR A 35 -51.09 -24.83 10.21
CA TYR A 35 -50.17 -25.96 10.38
C TYR A 35 -49.34 -26.20 9.10
N GLU A 36 -49.96 -26.15 7.93
CA GLU A 36 -49.28 -26.27 6.64
C GLU A 36 -48.23 -25.16 6.43
N LEU A 37 -48.57 -23.92 6.79
CA LEU A 37 -47.61 -22.80 6.78
C LEU A 37 -46.45 -23.03 7.75
N GLN A 38 -46.74 -23.52 8.95
CA GLN A 38 -45.70 -23.82 9.95
C GLN A 38 -44.74 -24.90 9.46
N ASP A 39 -45.26 -26.01 8.93
CA ASP A 39 -44.42 -27.09 8.36
C ASP A 39 -43.53 -26.59 7.22
N TRP A 40 -44.07 -25.74 6.35
CA TRP A 40 -43.31 -25.09 5.29
C TRP A 40 -42.22 -24.15 5.83
N LEU A 41 -42.50 -23.38 6.88
CA LEU A 41 -41.51 -22.51 7.54
C LEU A 41 -40.40 -23.33 8.22
N GLU A 42 -40.73 -24.44 8.88
CA GLU A 42 -39.77 -25.31 9.55
C GLU A 42 -38.88 -26.08 8.57
N THR A 43 -39.40 -26.41 7.39
CA THR A 43 -38.65 -27.12 6.33
C THR A 43 -37.80 -26.19 5.46
N GLY A 44 -37.64 -24.93 5.85
CA GLY A 44 -36.77 -23.97 5.16
C GLY A 44 -37.39 -23.34 3.91
N GLN A 45 -38.72 -23.29 3.85
CA GLN A 45 -39.48 -22.60 2.80
C GLN A 45 -39.18 -23.10 1.38
N ALA A 46 -38.95 -24.41 1.21
CA ALA A 46 -38.70 -25.01 -0.10
C ALA A 46 -39.88 -24.75 -1.07
N ASP A 47 -39.56 -24.41 -2.32
CA ASP A 47 -40.56 -24.12 -3.37
C ASP A 47 -41.58 -25.25 -3.55
N ASP A 48 -41.15 -26.51 -3.36
CA ASP A 48 -41.96 -27.72 -3.56
C ASP A 48 -43.03 -27.95 -2.49
N LYS A 49 -42.91 -27.29 -1.32
CA LYS A 49 -43.83 -27.46 -0.18
C LYS A 49 -44.67 -26.20 0.09
N MET A 50 -44.69 -25.25 -0.85
CA MET A 50 -45.39 -23.99 -0.65
C MET A 50 -46.91 -24.22 -0.50
N PRO A 51 -47.54 -23.74 0.59
CA PRO A 51 -48.98 -23.88 0.80
C PRO A 51 -49.80 -23.17 -0.28
N ASP A 52 -50.97 -23.71 -0.62
CA ASP A 52 -51.85 -23.14 -1.66
C ASP A 52 -52.05 -21.62 -1.56
N SER A 53 -52.01 -20.94 -2.70
CA SER A 53 -51.92 -19.49 -2.82
C SER A 53 -53.25 -18.73 -2.83
N ASP A 54 -54.34 -19.31 -2.34
CA ASP A 54 -55.65 -18.68 -2.44
C ASP A 54 -55.86 -17.55 -1.42
N GLY A 55 -56.32 -16.39 -1.92
CA GLY A 55 -56.71 -15.25 -1.11
C GLY A 55 -55.57 -14.67 -0.24
N VAL A 56 -55.86 -14.45 1.04
CA VAL A 56 -54.92 -13.81 1.99
C VAL A 56 -53.69 -14.70 2.25
N TRP A 57 -53.86 -16.02 2.23
CA TRP A 57 -52.77 -16.97 2.50
C TRP A 57 -51.72 -16.96 1.38
N GLY A 58 -52.13 -16.77 0.12
CA GLY A 58 -51.21 -16.58 -1.00
C GLY A 58 -50.35 -15.32 -0.85
N GLN A 59 -50.93 -14.22 -0.38
CA GLN A 59 -50.17 -12.99 -0.16
C GLN A 59 -49.14 -13.16 0.97
N ILE A 60 -49.50 -13.87 2.04
CA ILE A 60 -48.60 -14.14 3.18
C ILE A 60 -47.45 -15.05 2.75
N THR A 61 -47.74 -16.20 2.13
CA THR A 61 -46.72 -17.15 1.66
C THR A 61 -45.81 -16.51 0.61
N TYR A 62 -46.36 -15.75 -0.34
CA TYR A 62 -45.58 -15.00 -1.32
C TYR A 62 -44.65 -13.97 -0.69
N THR A 63 -45.14 -13.19 0.27
CA THR A 63 -44.33 -12.16 0.94
C THR A 63 -43.21 -12.80 1.74
N LEU A 64 -43.49 -13.84 2.51
CA LEU A 64 -42.49 -14.58 3.29
C LEU A 64 -41.43 -15.19 2.40
N HIS A 65 -41.84 -15.88 1.33
CA HIS A 65 -40.92 -16.51 0.39
C HIS A 65 -40.00 -15.48 -0.29
N ARG A 66 -40.56 -14.34 -0.70
CA ARG A 66 -39.78 -13.25 -1.30
C ARG A 66 -38.75 -12.68 -0.31
N THR A 67 -39.15 -12.39 0.93
CA THR A 67 -38.24 -11.83 1.95
C THR A 67 -37.13 -12.82 2.31
N GLN A 68 -37.43 -14.11 2.39
CA GLN A 68 -36.41 -15.14 2.64
C GLN A 68 -35.41 -15.24 1.50
N ARG A 69 -35.88 -15.26 0.24
CA ARG A 69 -34.99 -15.22 -0.93
C ARG A 69 -34.12 -13.97 -0.97
N GLU A 70 -34.68 -12.81 -0.64
CA GLU A 70 -33.92 -11.57 -0.52
C GLU A 70 -32.83 -11.69 0.56
N TYR A 71 -33.16 -12.25 1.74
CA TYR A 71 -32.18 -12.50 2.80
C TYR A 71 -31.07 -13.46 2.39
N ASP A 72 -31.43 -14.59 1.77
CA ASP A 72 -30.47 -15.59 1.31
C ASP A 72 -29.56 -15.02 0.21
N GLN A 73 -30.13 -14.22 -0.71
CA GLN A 73 -29.36 -13.52 -1.72
C GLN A 73 -28.42 -12.47 -1.11
N HIS A 74 -28.87 -11.71 -0.11
CA HIS A 74 -28.01 -10.76 0.61
C HIS A 74 -26.86 -11.47 1.34
N LYS A 75 -27.14 -12.60 2.00
CA LYS A 75 -26.14 -13.42 2.69
C LYS A 75 -25.11 -13.98 1.71
N GLN A 76 -25.56 -14.51 0.57
CA GLN A 76 -24.67 -14.99 -0.50
C GLN A 76 -23.81 -13.85 -1.06
N ASN A 77 -24.40 -12.69 -1.34
CA ASN A 77 -23.67 -11.53 -1.85
C ASN A 77 -22.60 -11.05 -0.85
N GLN A 78 -22.89 -11.06 0.45
CA GLN A 78 -21.90 -10.73 1.48
C GLN A 78 -20.75 -11.75 1.51
N GLN A 79 -21.06 -13.04 1.45
CA GLN A 79 -20.05 -14.09 1.39
C GLN A 79 -19.17 -13.98 0.14
N ASP A 80 -19.78 -13.75 -1.02
CA ASP A 80 -19.06 -13.55 -2.29
C ASP A 80 -18.17 -12.30 -2.24
N LEU A 81 -18.66 -11.20 -1.65
CA LEU A 81 -17.85 -9.99 -1.45
C LEU A 81 -16.63 -10.26 -0.55
N LEU A 82 -16.81 -10.98 0.56
CA LEU A 82 -15.70 -11.34 1.46
C LEU A 82 -14.69 -12.26 0.78
N LEU A 83 -15.15 -13.25 0.01
CA LEU A 83 -14.28 -14.14 -0.76
C LEU A 83 -13.49 -13.36 -1.81
N ARG A 84 -14.15 -12.46 -2.57
CA ARG A 84 -13.47 -11.59 -3.54
C ARG A 84 -12.45 -10.70 -2.86
N PHE A 85 -12.79 -10.09 -1.72
CA PHE A 85 -11.85 -9.26 -0.96
C PHE A 85 -10.63 -10.06 -0.52
N ASN A 86 -10.82 -11.23 0.08
CA ASN A 86 -9.72 -12.11 0.51
C ASN A 86 -8.84 -12.53 -0.67
N ASN A 87 -9.43 -12.89 -1.81
CA ASN A 87 -8.68 -13.25 -3.01
C ASN A 87 -7.85 -12.07 -3.55
N ILE A 88 -8.41 -10.86 -3.58
CA ILE A 88 -7.67 -9.64 -3.97
C ILE A 88 -6.52 -9.40 -3.00
N MET A 89 -6.77 -9.49 -1.70
CA MET A 89 -5.75 -9.29 -0.67
C MET A 89 -4.63 -10.33 -0.73
N ALA A 90 -4.95 -11.60 -1.00
CA ALA A 90 -3.99 -12.68 -1.14
C ALA A 90 -3.12 -12.54 -2.42
N ALA A 91 -3.69 -12.01 -3.50
CA ALA A 91 -2.96 -11.73 -4.73
C ALA A 91 -2.07 -10.47 -4.67
N MET A 92 -2.19 -9.64 -3.62
CA MET A 92 -1.32 -8.47 -3.47
C MET A 92 0.13 -8.90 -3.18
N PRO A 93 1.12 -8.43 -3.96
CA PRO A 93 2.52 -8.81 -3.76
C PRO A 93 3.12 -8.20 -2.48
N ASP A 94 2.57 -7.08 -2.02
CA ASP A 94 2.96 -6.46 -0.77
C ASP A 94 2.30 -7.19 0.41
N ALA A 95 3.06 -7.42 1.47
CA ALA A 95 2.53 -7.90 2.73
C ALA A 95 1.71 -6.80 3.43
N LYS A 96 0.53 -7.18 3.90
CA LYS A 96 -0.43 -6.31 4.60
C LYS A 96 -0.78 -6.98 5.93
N VAL A 97 -0.58 -6.26 7.02
CA VAL A 97 -0.94 -6.73 8.37
C VAL A 97 -1.77 -5.66 9.07
N LEU A 98 -2.93 -6.06 9.56
CA LEU A 98 -3.82 -5.21 10.33
C LEU A 98 -3.49 -5.41 11.82
N LEU A 99 -3.24 -4.31 12.52
CA LEU A 99 -2.78 -4.27 13.90
C LEU A 99 -3.74 -3.42 14.75
N ASN A 100 -4.02 -3.87 15.98
CA ASN A 100 -4.72 -3.04 16.96
C ASN A 100 -3.77 -2.05 17.67
N THR A 101 -4.28 -1.30 18.66
CA THR A 101 -3.51 -0.37 19.50
C THR A 101 -2.39 -1.03 20.30
N GLU A 102 -2.49 -2.33 20.56
CA GLU A 102 -1.49 -3.12 21.30
C GLU A 102 -0.52 -3.87 20.36
N HIS A 103 -0.55 -3.56 19.05
CA HIS A 103 0.26 -4.22 18.02
C HIS A 103 -0.04 -5.72 17.85
N VAL A 104 -1.25 -6.16 18.22
CA VAL A 104 -1.75 -7.51 17.99
C VAL A 104 -2.26 -7.63 16.56
N ILE A 105 -1.87 -8.71 15.89
CA ILE A 105 -2.27 -9.05 14.52
C ILE A 105 -3.76 -9.42 14.52
N GLN A 106 -4.57 -8.59 13.87
CA GLN A 106 -6.00 -8.85 13.63
C GLN A 106 -6.22 -9.62 12.32
N TRP A 107 -5.36 -9.37 11.34
CA TRP A 107 -5.44 -9.99 10.02
C TRP A 107 -4.12 -9.82 9.28
N ALA A 108 -3.78 -10.78 8.42
CA ALA A 108 -2.60 -10.75 7.57
C ALA A 108 -2.93 -11.39 6.21
N ASN A 109 -2.36 -10.88 5.12
CA ASN A 109 -2.46 -11.56 3.83
C ASN A 109 -1.38 -12.62 3.64
N GLN A 110 -1.55 -13.48 2.65
CA GLN A 110 -0.62 -14.59 2.36
C GLN A 110 0.83 -14.15 2.17
N SER A 111 1.06 -12.99 1.55
CA SER A 111 2.39 -12.44 1.28
C SER A 111 3.21 -12.13 2.54
N THR A 112 2.58 -12.11 3.72
CA THR A 112 3.28 -11.95 5.01
C THR A 112 4.14 -13.15 5.39
N LEU A 113 3.77 -14.35 4.94
CA LEU A 113 4.57 -15.55 5.16
C LEU A 113 5.89 -15.46 4.42
N GLU A 114 5.85 -15.09 3.13
CA GLU A 114 7.03 -14.99 2.28
C GLU A 114 7.94 -13.82 2.69
N LEU A 115 7.37 -12.66 3.00
CA LEU A 115 8.15 -11.46 3.28
C LEU A 115 8.58 -11.31 4.74
N LEU A 116 7.76 -11.75 5.70
CA LEU A 116 8.01 -11.56 7.13
C LEU A 116 8.20 -12.87 7.89
N GLY A 117 7.87 -14.03 7.30
CA GLY A 117 7.84 -15.31 8.00
C GLY A 117 6.66 -15.46 8.96
N ILE A 118 5.62 -14.62 8.79
CA ILE A 118 4.41 -14.61 9.64
C ILE A 118 3.33 -15.40 8.93
N ASP A 119 2.81 -16.44 9.59
CA ASP A 119 1.75 -17.28 9.07
C ASP A 119 0.37 -16.66 9.40
N PRO A 120 -0.46 -16.31 8.41
CA PRO A 120 -1.78 -15.71 8.66
C PRO A 120 -2.72 -16.59 9.49
N GLU A 121 -2.65 -17.91 9.38
CA GLU A 121 -3.56 -18.82 10.10
C GLU A 121 -3.08 -19.07 11.52
N ARG A 122 -1.77 -19.21 11.72
CA ARG A 122 -1.18 -19.55 13.03
C ARG A 122 -0.87 -18.34 13.91
N ASP A 123 -0.44 -17.22 13.31
CA ASP A 123 0.16 -16.11 14.06
C ASP A 123 -0.83 -14.94 14.27
N THR A 124 -2.06 -15.04 13.73
CA THR A 124 -3.15 -14.12 14.05
C THR A 124 -3.48 -14.16 15.56
N GLY A 125 -3.70 -12.98 16.16
CA GLY A 125 -3.92 -12.82 17.60
C GLY A 125 -2.63 -12.70 18.42
N GLN A 126 -1.45 -12.88 17.82
CA GLN A 126 -0.17 -12.63 18.48
C GLN A 126 0.29 -11.18 18.29
N ARG A 127 1.16 -10.70 19.17
CA ARG A 127 1.79 -9.39 19.01
C ARG A 127 2.94 -9.44 18.01
N ILE A 128 2.97 -8.51 17.07
CA ILE A 128 3.94 -8.51 15.97
C ILE A 128 5.38 -8.19 16.43
N ASP A 129 5.54 -7.49 17.55
CA ASP A 129 6.84 -7.17 18.16
C ASP A 129 7.56 -8.41 18.74
N ASN A 130 6.81 -9.46 19.10
CA ASN A 130 7.37 -10.74 19.53
C ASN A 130 7.98 -11.53 18.36
N LEU A 131 7.40 -11.37 17.17
CA LEU A 131 7.81 -12.04 15.94
C LEU A 131 8.99 -11.29 15.28
N ILE A 132 8.91 -9.96 15.21
CA ILE A 132 9.94 -9.11 14.58
C ILE A 132 10.77 -8.38 15.63
N ARG A 133 11.85 -9.02 16.07
CA ARG A 133 12.73 -8.53 17.15
C ARG A 133 13.81 -7.54 16.69
N LYS A 134 13.49 -6.63 15.77
CA LYS A 134 14.44 -5.61 15.29
C LYS A 134 14.19 -4.28 16.02
N LYS A 135 15.22 -3.71 16.66
CA LYS A 135 15.14 -2.43 17.40
C LYS A 135 14.56 -1.27 16.58
N LYS A 136 14.87 -1.23 15.27
CA LYS A 136 14.32 -0.21 14.37
C LYS A 136 12.80 -0.36 14.16
N PHE A 137 12.32 -1.60 14.10
CA PHE A 137 10.90 -1.92 13.92
C PHE A 137 10.08 -1.57 15.16
N THR A 138 10.55 -1.91 16.36
CA THR A 138 9.87 -1.56 17.62
C THR A 138 9.78 -0.04 17.83
N LYS A 139 10.79 0.72 17.41
CA LYS A 139 10.75 2.19 17.39
C LYS A 139 9.69 2.77 16.44
N LEU A 140 9.41 2.09 15.32
CA LEU A 140 8.38 2.51 14.37
C LEU A 140 6.98 2.33 14.97
N LEU A 141 6.73 1.20 15.63
CA LEU A 141 5.44 0.91 16.26
C LEU A 141 5.14 1.84 17.45
N ASN A 142 6.13 2.09 18.31
CA ASN A 142 5.90 2.80 19.58
C ASN A 142 5.80 4.33 19.44
N ASN A 143 6.16 4.90 18.29
CA ASN A 143 6.20 6.34 18.11
C ASN A 143 5.09 6.81 17.17
N THR A 144 4.05 7.41 17.74
CA THR A 144 2.90 7.97 17.00
C THR A 144 3.29 9.08 16.02
N LYS A 145 4.49 9.68 16.13
CA LYS A 145 5.03 10.63 15.14
C LYS A 145 5.66 9.96 13.91
N ASN A 146 5.78 8.63 13.91
CA ASN A 146 6.33 7.86 12.79
C ASN A 146 5.25 7.37 11.82
N VAL A 147 3.99 7.74 12.04
CA VAL A 147 2.91 7.46 11.11
C VAL A 147 3.23 8.06 9.74
N GLY A 148 3.22 7.22 8.70
CA GLY A 148 3.59 7.60 7.34
C GLY A 148 5.10 7.58 7.03
N LYS A 149 5.99 7.45 8.02
CA LYS A 149 7.42 7.28 7.76
C LYS A 149 7.72 5.87 7.24
N THR A 150 8.62 5.79 6.27
CA THR A 150 9.10 4.51 5.73
C THR A 150 10.34 4.05 6.49
N LEU A 151 10.40 2.76 6.81
CA LEU A 151 11.53 2.12 7.45
C LEU A 151 12.06 1.03 6.54
N ARG A 152 13.36 1.05 6.24
CA ARG A 152 14.03 -0.02 5.50
C ARG A 152 14.69 -0.99 6.47
N ILE A 153 14.37 -2.28 6.35
CA ILE A 153 15.01 -3.37 7.09
C ILE A 153 15.25 -4.58 6.18
N LYS A 154 16.14 -5.48 6.59
CA LYS A 154 16.18 -6.83 6.02
C LYS A 154 15.02 -7.66 6.53
N SER A 155 14.52 -8.58 5.70
CA SER A 155 13.44 -9.48 6.10
C SER A 155 13.86 -10.29 7.34
N PRO A 156 12.96 -10.51 8.30
CA PRO A 156 13.20 -11.44 9.41
C PRO A 156 13.37 -12.90 8.96
N HIS A 157 12.83 -13.25 7.79
CA HIS A 157 12.82 -14.61 7.24
C HIS A 157 14.03 -14.87 6.34
N ASP A 158 14.44 -13.88 5.52
CA ASP A 158 15.57 -14.00 4.59
C ASP A 158 16.39 -12.70 4.51
N ASP A 159 17.67 -12.76 4.90
CA ASP A 159 18.58 -11.60 4.88
C ASP A 159 18.87 -11.08 3.45
N ASN A 160 18.61 -11.87 2.40
CA ASN A 160 18.72 -11.41 1.02
C ASN A 160 17.59 -10.44 0.63
N ILE A 161 16.44 -10.53 1.30
CA ILE A 161 15.29 -9.69 1.01
C ILE A 161 15.38 -8.38 1.79
N SER A 162 15.33 -7.27 1.07
CA SER A 162 15.22 -5.92 1.63
C SER A 162 13.76 -5.47 1.59
N LEU A 163 13.26 -5.01 2.72
CA LEU A 163 11.87 -4.61 2.92
C LEU A 163 11.76 -3.10 3.20
N CYS A 164 10.69 -2.50 2.68
CA CYS A 164 10.23 -1.17 3.06
C CYS A 164 8.92 -1.32 3.85
N ILE A 165 8.94 -0.84 5.09
CA ILE A 165 7.84 -0.97 6.05
C ILE A 165 7.25 0.40 6.33
N GLN A 166 5.92 0.50 6.32
CA GLN A 166 5.20 1.71 6.65
C GLN A 166 3.97 1.38 7.49
N LEU A 167 3.72 2.18 8.52
CA LEU A 167 2.52 2.09 9.34
C LEU A 167 1.54 3.20 8.95
N LEU A 168 0.33 2.83 8.57
CA LEU A 168 -0.75 3.73 8.15
C LEU A 168 -1.98 3.55 9.06
N PRO A 169 -2.60 4.63 9.56
CA PRO A 169 -3.81 4.52 10.35
C PRO A 169 -4.99 4.30 9.39
N VAL A 170 -5.79 3.27 9.65
CA VAL A 170 -6.99 3.00 8.85
C VAL A 170 -8.20 3.64 9.51
N GLN A 171 -8.34 3.43 10.82
CA GLN A 171 -9.42 3.97 11.65
C GLN A 171 -8.92 4.07 13.11
N PRO A 172 -9.64 4.77 14.00
CA PRO A 172 -9.25 4.86 15.40
C PRO A 172 -9.04 3.47 16.01
N GLY A 173 -7.84 3.23 16.52
CA GLY A 173 -7.45 1.97 17.15
C GLY A 173 -7.03 0.84 16.20
N LEU A 174 -6.95 1.10 14.90
CA LEU A 174 -6.57 0.11 13.88
C LEU A 174 -5.54 0.68 12.90
N ASN A 175 -4.38 0.04 12.84
CA ASN A 175 -3.28 0.42 11.98
C ASN A 175 -3.01 -0.67 10.94
N LEU A 176 -2.71 -0.26 9.70
CA LEU A 176 -2.25 -1.12 8.63
C LEU A 176 -0.73 -1.01 8.52
N LEU A 177 -0.05 -2.12 8.75
CA LEU A 177 1.36 -2.30 8.41
C LEU A 177 1.45 -2.75 6.96
N SER A 178 2.05 -1.91 6.13
CA SER A 178 2.37 -2.21 4.74
C SER A 178 3.85 -2.56 4.62
N VAL A 179 4.16 -3.71 4.04
CA VAL A 179 5.51 -4.19 3.83
C VAL A 179 5.70 -4.52 2.35
N ARG A 180 6.69 -3.89 1.73
CA ARG A 180 7.01 -4.06 0.31
C ARG A 180 8.42 -4.63 0.14
N ASN A 181 8.58 -5.59 -0.75
CA ASN A 181 9.90 -6.03 -1.19
C ASN A 181 10.52 -4.97 -2.11
N ILE A 182 11.67 -4.44 -1.71
CA ILE A 182 12.44 -3.44 -2.46
C ILE A 182 13.81 -3.96 -2.93
N SER A 183 14.00 -5.29 -2.90
CA SER A 183 15.29 -5.93 -3.22
C SER A 183 15.69 -5.69 -4.66
N GLN A 184 14.76 -5.85 -5.60
CA GLN A 184 15.03 -5.61 -7.02
C GLN A 184 15.39 -4.14 -7.29
N GLN A 185 14.68 -3.20 -6.66
CA GLN A 185 14.95 -1.77 -6.80
C GLN A 185 16.33 -1.42 -6.26
N ILE A 186 16.73 -2.00 -5.11
CA ILE A 186 18.08 -1.84 -4.57
C ILE A 186 19.11 -2.46 -5.52
N GLN A 187 18.86 -3.67 -6.03
CA GLN A 187 19.78 -4.35 -6.94
C GLN A 187 19.99 -3.56 -8.24
N LEU A 188 18.91 -3.06 -8.85
CA LEU A 188 18.97 -2.24 -10.05
C LEU A 188 19.73 -0.93 -9.80
N ASN A 189 19.51 -0.29 -8.64
CA ASN A 189 20.24 0.90 -8.28
C ASN A 189 21.74 0.61 -8.11
N ASN A 190 22.08 -0.47 -7.40
CA ASN A 190 23.46 -0.90 -7.22
C ASN A 190 24.14 -1.26 -8.56
N MET A 191 23.43 -1.94 -9.47
CA MET A 191 23.93 -2.27 -10.81
C MET A 191 24.18 -1.00 -11.65
N ARG A 192 23.24 -0.04 -11.61
CA ARG A 192 23.41 1.26 -12.27
C ARG A 192 24.65 1.98 -11.74
N GLN A 193 24.84 2.01 -10.42
CA GLN A 193 26.01 2.63 -9.80
C GLN A 193 27.31 1.93 -10.20
N ALA A 194 27.35 0.60 -10.15
CA ALA A 194 28.52 -0.18 -10.56
C ALA A 194 28.87 0.07 -12.04
N PHE A 195 27.86 0.16 -12.91
CA PHE A 195 28.04 0.50 -14.31
C PHE A 195 28.67 1.89 -14.49
N ILE A 196 28.13 2.91 -13.80
CA ILE A 196 28.66 4.28 -13.85
C ILE A 196 30.11 4.33 -13.35
N ALA A 197 30.40 3.65 -12.24
CA ALA A 197 31.74 3.60 -11.67
C ALA A 197 32.73 2.95 -12.66
N ASN A 198 32.37 1.81 -13.25
CA ASN A 198 33.22 1.09 -14.20
C ASN A 198 33.47 1.92 -15.47
N ALA A 199 32.41 2.47 -16.09
CA ALA A 199 32.54 3.33 -17.26
C ALA A 199 33.45 4.53 -16.98
N SER A 200 33.31 5.14 -15.79
CA SER A 200 34.15 6.28 -15.39
C SER A 200 35.63 5.90 -15.28
N HIS A 201 35.93 4.72 -14.73
CA HIS A 201 37.30 4.21 -14.66
C HIS A 201 37.86 3.91 -16.05
N GLU A 202 37.10 3.24 -16.91
CA GLU A 202 37.53 2.89 -18.27
C GLU A 202 37.70 4.11 -19.18
N LEU A 203 36.96 5.19 -18.95
CA LEU A 203 37.11 6.45 -19.70
C LEU A 203 38.23 7.34 -19.16
N ARG A 204 38.52 7.30 -17.84
CA ARG A 204 39.57 8.14 -17.26
C ARG A 204 40.95 7.79 -17.81
N THR A 205 41.29 6.52 -17.93
CA THR A 205 42.60 6.07 -18.41
C THR A 205 42.95 6.56 -19.83
N PRO A 206 42.12 6.33 -20.88
CA PRO A 206 42.42 6.83 -22.22
C PRO A 206 42.40 8.36 -22.28
N LEU A 207 41.56 9.01 -21.47
CA LEU A 207 41.51 10.47 -21.41
C LEU A 207 42.78 11.07 -20.79
N THR A 208 43.32 10.45 -19.73
CA THR A 208 44.61 10.85 -19.15
C THR A 208 45.75 10.69 -20.15
N VAL A 209 45.74 9.61 -20.95
CA VAL A 209 46.73 9.41 -22.02
C VAL A 209 46.57 10.47 -23.12
N LEU A 210 45.33 10.77 -23.54
CA LEU A 210 45.04 11.80 -24.54
C LEU A 210 45.48 13.18 -24.06
N SER A 211 45.13 13.56 -22.82
CA SER A 211 45.58 14.81 -22.20
C SER A 211 47.11 14.89 -22.15
N GLY A 212 47.80 13.80 -21.78
CA GLY A 212 49.27 13.79 -21.77
C GLY A 212 49.90 13.95 -23.16
N TYR A 213 49.28 13.41 -24.22
CA TYR A 213 49.73 13.67 -25.59
C TYR A 213 49.47 15.12 -26.02
N LEU A 214 48.31 15.68 -25.66
CA LEU A 214 47.97 17.07 -25.97
C LEU A 214 48.90 18.05 -25.24
N GLU A 215 49.26 17.77 -23.99
CA GLU A 215 50.28 18.53 -23.24
C GLU A 215 51.65 18.50 -23.93
N LEU A 216 52.06 17.33 -24.45
CA LEU A 216 53.34 17.21 -25.16
C LEU A 216 53.39 18.04 -26.45
N PHE A 217 52.27 18.17 -27.17
CA PHE A 217 52.21 19.00 -28.38
C PHE A 217 52.18 20.50 -28.09
N ASP A 218 51.69 20.90 -26.90
CA ASP A 218 51.68 22.31 -26.49
C ASP A 218 53.12 22.81 -26.19
N ASP A 219 53.98 21.90 -25.71
CA ASP A 219 55.40 22.15 -25.42
C ASP A 219 56.33 21.97 -26.63
N ASP A 220 55.83 21.56 -27.81
CA ASP A 220 56.65 21.32 -29.01
C ASP A 220 56.88 22.62 -29.83
N PRO A 221 58.12 23.16 -29.87
CA PRO A 221 58.43 24.37 -30.62
C PRO A 221 58.38 24.19 -32.15
N GLU A 222 58.37 22.96 -32.66
CA GLU A 222 58.29 22.65 -34.10
C GLU A 222 56.84 22.42 -34.58
N LEU A 223 55.84 22.57 -33.69
CA LEU A 223 54.45 22.31 -34.02
C LEU A 223 53.92 23.27 -35.12
N PRO A 224 53.37 22.75 -36.24
CA PRO A 224 52.81 23.59 -37.30
C PRO A 224 51.68 24.51 -36.80
N GLU A 225 51.74 25.81 -37.10
CA GLU A 225 50.76 26.80 -36.58
C GLU A 225 49.30 26.48 -36.94
N HIS A 226 49.05 25.85 -38.09
CA HIS A 226 47.71 25.48 -38.51
C HIS A 226 47.08 24.35 -37.67
N LEU A 227 47.88 23.59 -36.91
CA LEU A 227 47.40 22.53 -36.01
C LEU A 227 47.09 23.03 -34.60
N LYS A 228 47.67 24.17 -34.17
CA LYS A 228 47.45 24.74 -32.83
C LYS A 228 45.97 24.88 -32.46
N PRO A 229 45.08 25.43 -33.32
CA PRO A 229 43.66 25.54 -32.98
C PRO A 229 42.97 24.19 -32.78
N ALA A 230 43.38 23.16 -33.53
CA ALA A 230 42.80 21.83 -33.42
C ALA A 230 43.25 21.11 -32.13
N ILE A 231 44.50 21.31 -31.71
CA ILE A 231 45.04 20.76 -30.45
C ILE A 231 44.38 21.43 -29.25
N GLU A 232 44.24 22.75 -29.29
CA GLU A 232 43.52 23.50 -28.25
C GLU A 232 42.07 23.01 -28.12
N GLN A 233 41.36 22.88 -29.24
CA GLN A 233 40.00 22.35 -29.24
C GLN A 233 39.92 20.92 -28.68
N ALA A 234 40.88 20.05 -29.02
CA ALA A 234 40.96 18.69 -28.49
C ALA A 234 41.22 18.67 -26.97
N ARG A 235 42.00 19.62 -26.46
CA ARG A 235 42.25 19.80 -25.02
C ARG A 235 40.97 20.22 -24.30
N GLU A 236 40.30 21.26 -24.77
CA GLU A 236 39.03 21.70 -24.20
C GLU A 236 37.98 20.58 -24.17
N GLN A 237 37.88 19.77 -25.23
CA GLN A 237 36.96 18.62 -25.24
C GLN A 237 37.39 17.53 -24.24
N SER A 238 38.69 17.30 -24.08
CA SER A 238 39.21 16.32 -23.13
C SER A 238 38.92 16.73 -21.68
N GLU A 239 39.20 18.00 -21.33
CA GLU A 239 38.88 18.56 -20.02
C GLU A 239 37.38 18.54 -19.74
N ARG A 240 36.55 18.90 -20.73
CA ARG A 240 35.09 18.85 -20.62
C ARG A 240 34.60 17.43 -20.34
N MET A 241 35.14 16.43 -21.05
CA MET A 241 34.77 15.03 -20.82
C MET A 241 35.17 14.58 -19.41
N GLN A 242 36.33 15.03 -18.92
CA GLN A 242 36.78 14.72 -17.57
C GLN A 242 35.87 15.34 -16.50
N ALA A 243 35.43 16.58 -16.69
CA ALA A 243 34.45 17.24 -15.84
C ALA A 243 33.12 16.46 -15.78
N ILE A 244 32.58 16.07 -16.94
CA ILE A 244 31.33 15.30 -17.04
C ILE A 244 31.44 13.96 -16.29
N ILE A 245 32.54 13.23 -16.47
CA ILE A 245 32.78 11.95 -15.79
C ILE A 245 32.82 12.15 -14.27
N ASN A 246 33.52 13.19 -13.81
CA ASN A 246 33.61 13.50 -12.38
C ASN A 246 32.24 13.87 -11.79
N ASP A 247 31.43 14.63 -12.51
CA ASP A 247 30.09 15.01 -12.06
C ASP A 247 29.14 13.80 -12.04
N MET A 248 29.24 12.90 -13.02
CA MET A 248 28.48 11.66 -13.05
C MET A 248 28.82 10.75 -11.85
N LEU A 249 30.10 10.64 -11.50
CA LEU A 249 30.56 9.90 -10.31
C LEU A 249 30.04 10.52 -9.02
N LYS A 250 30.16 11.85 -8.87
CA LYS A 250 29.63 12.56 -7.70
C LYS A 250 28.13 12.34 -7.54
N LEU A 251 27.37 12.46 -8.64
CA LEU A 251 25.93 12.22 -8.63
C LEU A 251 25.60 10.78 -8.23
N SER A 252 26.30 9.80 -8.82
CA SER A 252 26.15 8.39 -8.46
C SER A 252 26.43 8.14 -6.98
N GLN A 253 27.45 8.79 -6.41
CA GLN A 253 27.81 8.66 -5.00
C GLN A 253 26.79 9.33 -4.07
N LEU A 254 26.22 10.48 -4.48
CA LEU A 254 25.11 11.13 -3.77
C LEU A 254 23.86 10.26 -3.76
N GLU A 255 23.49 9.65 -4.91
CA GLU A 255 22.37 8.70 -5.00
C GLU A 255 22.63 7.41 -4.21
N SER A 256 23.90 7.05 -3.98
CA SER A 256 24.34 5.90 -3.17
C SER A 256 24.24 6.15 -1.66
N GLY A 257 24.05 7.40 -1.23
CA GLY A 257 23.79 7.80 0.16
C GLY A 257 22.43 7.31 0.67
N GLY A 258 22.20 6.01 0.60
CA GLY A 258 21.04 5.34 1.15
C GLY A 258 21.12 5.33 2.66
N GLY A 259 20.54 6.34 3.31
CA GLY A 259 20.06 6.24 4.69
C GLY A 259 21.07 5.72 5.71
N ASN A 260 22.36 6.05 5.57
CA ASN A 260 23.08 6.38 6.81
C ASN A 260 22.25 7.49 7.42
N GLU A 261 21.94 7.37 8.70
CA GLU A 261 21.44 8.46 9.51
C GLU A 261 22.35 9.66 9.15
N ALA A 262 21.87 10.53 8.25
CA ALA A 262 22.37 11.87 8.21
C ALA A 262 22.05 12.29 9.62
N ASP A 263 23.07 12.34 10.48
CA ASP A 263 22.90 12.93 11.77
C ASP A 263 22.24 14.27 11.47
N GLU A 264 20.97 14.40 11.86
CA GLU A 264 20.22 15.65 11.77
C GLU A 264 20.88 16.60 12.78
N HIS A 265 22.06 17.07 12.44
CA HIS A 265 22.76 18.10 13.16
C HIS A 265 22.12 19.41 12.75
N ILE A 266 21.89 20.27 13.73
CA ILE A 266 21.44 21.63 13.46
C ILE A 266 22.53 22.30 12.64
N VAL A 267 22.20 22.68 11.40
CA VAL A 267 23.12 23.35 10.50
C VAL A 267 23.00 24.85 10.70
N ASP A 268 24.13 25.47 11.04
CA ASP A 268 24.29 26.93 11.06
C ASP A 268 24.49 27.42 9.62
N VAL A 269 23.38 27.82 9.00
CA VAL A 269 23.35 28.25 7.60
C VAL A 269 24.18 29.53 7.38
N PRO A 270 24.09 30.57 8.24
CA PRO A 270 24.95 31.74 8.14
C PRO A 270 26.45 31.42 8.15
N ALA A 271 26.90 30.52 9.02
CA ALA A 271 28.32 30.13 9.08
C ALA A 271 28.81 29.48 7.76
N ILE A 272 28.00 28.61 7.17
CA ILE A 272 28.32 27.98 5.88
C ILE A 272 28.38 29.04 4.77
N ILE A 273 27.35 29.89 4.66
CA ILE A 273 27.30 30.90 3.60
C ILE A 273 28.48 31.86 3.73
N ASN A 274 28.81 32.33 4.93
CA ASN A 274 29.96 33.21 5.16
C ASN A 274 31.29 32.53 4.77
N SER A 275 31.47 31.25 5.12
CA SER A 275 32.68 30.51 4.73
C SER A 275 32.82 30.36 3.21
N THR A 276 31.70 30.12 2.53
CA THR A 276 31.65 29.92 1.07
C THR A 276 31.86 31.25 0.34
N ALA A 277 31.24 32.32 0.83
CA ALA A 277 31.41 33.67 0.31
C ALA A 277 32.86 34.15 0.45
N THR A 278 33.51 33.84 1.58
CA THR A 278 34.94 34.16 1.78
C THR A 278 35.82 33.41 0.77
N ALA A 279 35.51 32.15 0.46
CA ALA A 279 36.22 31.38 -0.56
C ALA A 279 35.98 31.92 -1.98
N LEU A 280 34.74 32.29 -2.30
CA LEU A 280 34.37 32.89 -3.59
C LEU A 280 35.00 34.27 -3.77
N GLN A 281 35.06 35.09 -2.71
CA GLN A 281 35.64 36.43 -2.78
C GLN A 281 37.13 36.39 -3.12
N LYS A 282 37.86 35.35 -2.70
CA LYS A 282 39.25 35.12 -3.13
C LYS A 282 39.40 34.79 -4.62
N THR A 283 38.35 34.25 -5.24
CA THR A 283 38.34 33.86 -6.66
C THR A 283 37.79 34.99 -7.54
N ILE A 284 36.78 35.72 -7.05
CA ILE A 284 36.15 36.88 -7.70
C ILE A 284 37.04 38.13 -7.65
N ALA A 285 38.01 38.18 -6.72
CA ALA A 285 38.99 39.27 -6.66
C ALA A 285 39.83 39.46 -7.95
N ALA A 286 39.73 38.54 -8.92
CA ALA A 286 40.33 38.67 -10.24
C ALA A 286 39.51 39.52 -11.23
N ASP A 287 38.20 39.75 -11.03
CA ASP A 287 37.36 40.50 -11.97
C ASP A 287 36.19 41.25 -11.30
N SER A 288 36.29 42.59 -11.26
CA SER A 288 35.26 43.66 -11.27
C SER A 288 33.89 43.52 -10.56
N HIS A 289 33.64 42.51 -9.72
CA HIS A 289 32.32 42.22 -9.14
C HIS A 289 32.32 42.35 -7.62
N THR A 290 31.26 42.96 -7.06
CA THR A 290 31.06 43.13 -5.61
C THR A 290 30.10 42.07 -5.08
N LEU A 291 30.55 41.22 -4.17
CA LEU A 291 29.72 40.25 -3.48
C LEU A 291 29.10 40.90 -2.22
N SER A 292 27.77 40.98 -2.16
CA SER A 292 27.01 41.42 -0.98
C SER A 292 26.20 40.26 -0.43
N LEU A 293 26.19 40.07 0.88
CA LEU A 293 25.41 39.04 1.57
C LEU A 293 24.40 39.75 2.49
N ASP A 294 23.13 39.35 2.37
CA ASP A 294 22.07 39.71 3.30
C ASP A 294 21.48 38.42 3.85
N ILE A 295 21.82 38.10 5.11
CA ILE A 295 21.52 36.82 5.74
C ILE A 295 21.05 37.10 7.16
N ASP A 296 19.97 36.43 7.56
CA ASP A 296 19.50 36.43 8.95
C ASP A 296 20.36 35.48 9.79
N ASP A 297 21.11 36.03 10.74
CA ASP A 297 22.04 35.33 11.63
C ASP A 297 21.38 34.27 12.54
N SER A 298 20.04 34.22 12.58
CA SER A 298 19.29 33.28 13.42
C SER A 298 18.84 32.01 12.69
N ILE A 299 19.03 31.90 11.37
CA ILE A 299 18.54 30.77 10.57
C ILE A 299 19.31 29.49 10.90
N LYS A 300 18.63 28.56 11.57
CA LYS A 300 19.11 27.22 11.86
C LYS A 300 18.16 26.21 11.25
N ILE A 301 18.68 25.37 10.37
CA ILE A 301 17.89 24.33 9.68
C ILE A 301 18.21 22.98 10.32
N ARG A 302 17.18 22.17 10.48
CA ARG A 302 17.26 20.78 10.94
C ARG A 302 16.88 19.86 9.78
#